data_AF-A0A3D4W3G9-F1
#
_entry.id   AF-A0A3D4W3G9-F1
#
_cell.length_a   1.000
_cell.length_b   1.000
_cell.length_c   1.000
_cell.angle_alpha   90.00
_cell.angle_beta   90.00
_cell.angle_gamma   90.00
#
_symmetry.space_group_name_H-M   'P 1'
#
loop_
_entity.id
_entity.type
_entity.pdbx_description
1 polymer ?
#
loop_
_entity_poly.entity_id
_entity_poly.type
_entity_poly.pdbx_seq_one_letter_code
_entity_poly.pdbx_strand_id
1 'polypeptide(L)'
;LQAQIDANNAAVKADADKMAELEAEEAKLADRIQEIMYTIPQMIDPSVPIGPDDTYNVEAQRFGEPVVPDFPIPYHTEIMESFDGIDMDAAGRVAGNGFYYLLGNIARLHEAVLAYARDFMIDKGFTYVIPPFMMHGNVVQGVMSFPEMDAMMYKIEGEDLYLIGTSEHTMIGRFIDQTLDEATLPLTLTSYSPCFRK
;
A
#
# COMPACT_ATOMS: atom_id res chain seq x y z
N LEU A 1 15.99 65.89 5.03
CA LEU A 1 16.53 64.82 4.14
C LEU A 1 16.89 63.57 4.94
N GLN A 2 17.85 63.61 5.87
CA GLN A 2 18.24 62.43 6.67
C GLN A 2 17.06 61.78 7.43
N ALA A 3 16.25 62.57 8.14
CA ALA A 3 15.07 62.06 8.83
C ALA A 3 14.05 61.36 7.90
N GLN A 4 13.99 61.76 6.63
CA GLN A 4 13.11 61.14 5.63
C GLN A 4 13.72 59.84 5.08
N ILE A 5 15.05 59.78 4.94
CA ILE A 5 15.78 58.54 4.63
C ILE A 5 15.60 57.52 5.75
N ASP A 6 15.75 57.93 7.00
CA ASP A 6 15.61 57.06 8.16
C ASP A 6 14.17 56.53 8.29
N ALA A 7 13.16 57.38 8.05
CA ALA A 7 11.76 56.97 8.02
C ALA A 7 11.46 55.97 6.88
N ASN A 8 11.99 56.19 5.69
CA ASN A 8 11.83 55.26 4.57
C ASN A 8 12.53 53.92 4.82
N ASN A 9 13.75 53.93 5.39
CA ASN A 9 14.46 52.72 5.75
C ASN A 9 13.72 51.92 6.83
N ALA A 10 13.12 52.61 7.81
CA ALA A 10 12.28 51.97 8.83
C ALA A 10 11.02 51.35 8.21
N ALA A 11 10.38 52.03 7.24
CA ALA A 11 9.22 51.49 6.52
C ALA A 11 9.59 50.25 5.68
N VAL A 12 10.67 50.30 4.90
CA VAL A 12 11.15 49.15 4.11
C VAL A 12 11.49 47.96 5.01
N LYS A 13 12.10 48.21 6.18
CA LYS A 13 12.38 47.16 7.15
C LYS A 13 11.08 46.56 7.71
N ALA A 14 10.10 47.39 8.06
CA ALA A 14 8.80 46.91 8.54
C ALA A 14 8.05 46.09 7.49
N ASP A 15 8.11 46.49 6.21
CA ASP A 15 7.53 45.73 5.11
C ASP A 15 8.25 44.38 4.91
N ALA A 16 9.59 44.36 5.01
CA ALA A 16 10.37 43.13 4.93
C ALA A 16 10.08 42.17 6.10
N ASP A 17 9.98 42.70 7.33
CA ASP A 17 9.61 41.92 8.51
C ASP A 17 8.18 41.35 8.36
N LYS A 18 7.24 42.14 7.82
CA LYS A 18 5.87 41.67 7.57
C LYS A 18 5.78 40.63 6.46
N MET A 19 6.58 40.78 5.41
CA MET A 19 6.68 39.81 4.31
C MET A 19 7.19 38.46 4.84
N ALA A 20 8.26 38.47 5.65
CA ALA A 20 8.80 37.26 6.25
C ALA A 20 7.78 36.57 7.19
N GLU A 21 6.98 37.35 7.93
CA GLU A 21 5.88 36.81 8.75
C GLU A 21 4.82 36.13 7.89
N LEU A 22 4.40 36.78 6.80
CA LEU A 22 3.38 36.25 5.89
C LEU A 22 3.85 35.01 5.11
N GLU A 23 5.11 34.97 4.68
CA GLU A 23 5.71 33.79 4.04
C GLU A 23 5.73 32.58 4.98
N ALA A 24 6.05 32.80 6.26
CA ALA A 24 6.01 31.75 7.26
C ALA A 24 4.57 31.28 7.56
N GLU A 25 3.60 32.21 7.58
CA GLU A 25 2.19 31.88 7.75
C GLU A 25 1.63 31.11 6.53
N GLU A 26 1.98 31.54 5.32
CA GLU A 26 1.61 30.87 4.07
C GLU A 26 2.12 29.43 4.04
N ALA A 27 3.40 29.20 4.34
CA ALA A 27 3.98 27.85 4.39
C ALA A 27 3.21 26.95 5.37
N LYS A 28 2.94 27.45 6.58
CA LYS A 28 2.17 26.72 7.59
C LYS A 28 0.74 26.38 7.13
N LEU A 29 0.08 27.34 6.48
CA LEU A 29 -1.28 27.13 5.98
C LEU A 29 -1.30 26.17 4.78
N ALA A 30 -0.29 26.23 3.91
CA ALA A 30 -0.13 25.30 2.80
C ALA A 30 0.05 23.85 3.29
N ASP A 31 0.94 23.63 4.28
CA ASP A 31 1.13 22.33 4.92
C ASP A 31 -0.20 21.82 5.52
N ARG A 32 -0.93 22.70 6.20
CA ARG A 32 -2.22 22.36 6.81
C ARG A 32 -3.28 21.98 5.78
N ILE A 33 -3.33 22.68 4.65
CA ILE A 33 -4.22 22.35 3.54
C ILE A 33 -3.84 20.96 3.00
N GLN A 34 -2.55 20.70 2.82
CA GLN A 34 -2.07 19.41 2.32
C GLN A 34 -2.40 18.25 3.27
N GLU A 35 -2.22 18.43 4.58
CA GLU A 35 -2.65 17.45 5.60
C GLU A 35 -4.13 17.09 5.46
N ILE A 36 -5.00 18.10 5.28
CA ILE A 36 -6.44 17.88 5.12
C ILE A 36 -6.74 17.16 3.80
N MET A 37 -6.08 17.56 2.71
CA MET A 37 -6.26 16.91 1.40
C MET A 37 -5.94 15.42 1.44
N TYR A 38 -4.91 15.00 2.20
CA TYR A 38 -4.58 13.58 2.37
C TYR A 38 -5.65 12.76 3.10
N THR A 39 -6.62 13.39 3.77
CA THR A 39 -7.72 12.68 4.45
C THR A 39 -8.97 12.52 3.60
N ILE A 40 -9.02 13.16 2.43
CA ILE A 40 -10.16 13.08 1.53
C ILE A 40 -10.02 11.81 0.67
N PRO A 41 -10.94 10.83 0.78
CA PRO A 41 -10.86 9.61 -0.02
C PRO A 41 -11.16 9.89 -1.50
N GLN A 42 -10.90 8.89 -2.35
CA GLN A 42 -11.27 8.98 -3.76
C GLN A 42 -12.77 9.16 -3.96
N MET A 43 -13.13 9.89 -5.02
CA MET A 43 -14.53 10.11 -5.40
C MET A 43 -15.09 8.81 -5.96
N ILE A 44 -16.23 8.39 -5.41
CA ILE A 44 -16.92 7.19 -5.85
C ILE A 44 -17.49 7.42 -7.26
N ASP A 45 -17.18 6.52 -8.20
CA ASP A 45 -17.73 6.57 -9.55
C ASP A 45 -19.26 6.37 -9.52
N PRO A 46 -20.06 7.08 -10.36
CA PRO A 46 -21.52 6.93 -10.36
C PRO A 46 -22.06 5.52 -10.61
N SER A 47 -21.25 4.61 -11.15
CA SER A 47 -21.62 3.20 -11.36
C SER A 47 -21.50 2.34 -10.10
N VAL A 48 -20.82 2.81 -9.04
CA VAL A 48 -20.60 2.04 -7.82
C VAL A 48 -21.87 2.03 -6.95
N PRO A 49 -22.39 0.85 -6.56
CA PRO A 49 -23.52 0.77 -5.64
C PRO A 49 -23.21 1.47 -4.30
N ILE A 50 -24.13 2.31 -3.84
CA ILE A 50 -23.97 3.04 -2.58
C ILE A 50 -24.55 2.20 -1.44
N GLY A 51 -23.74 1.98 -0.41
CA GLY A 51 -24.15 1.30 0.80
C GLY A 51 -23.26 1.68 2.00
N PRO A 52 -23.78 1.56 3.23
CA PRO A 52 -23.01 1.82 4.45
C PRO A 52 -21.97 0.74 4.77
N ASP A 53 -22.14 -0.48 4.25
CA ASP A 53 -21.31 -1.64 4.58
C ASP A 53 -21.35 -2.70 3.45
N ASP A 54 -20.68 -3.83 3.69
CA ASP A 54 -20.52 -4.93 2.74
C ASP A 54 -21.81 -5.69 2.42
N THR A 55 -22.89 -5.50 3.19
CA THR A 55 -24.18 -6.15 2.94
C THR A 55 -24.91 -5.57 1.73
N TYR A 56 -24.45 -4.41 1.23
CA TYR A 56 -24.96 -3.74 0.03
C TYR A 56 -24.15 -4.09 -1.23
N ASN A 57 -23.11 -4.91 -1.10
CA ASN A 57 -22.36 -5.39 -2.25
C ASN A 57 -23.28 -6.20 -3.17
N VAL A 58 -23.23 -5.88 -4.47
CA VAL A 58 -24.02 -6.56 -5.49
C VAL A 58 -23.15 -7.61 -6.18
N GLU A 59 -23.58 -8.87 -6.15
CA GLU A 59 -22.92 -9.94 -6.88
C GLU A 59 -23.09 -9.73 -8.40
N ALA A 60 -21.99 -9.39 -9.08
CA ALA A 60 -22.00 -9.16 -10.53
C ALA A 60 -22.03 -10.47 -11.34
N GLN A 61 -21.32 -11.50 -10.87
CA GLN A 61 -21.17 -12.76 -11.59
C GLN A 61 -20.79 -13.92 -10.66
N ARG A 62 -21.29 -15.12 -11.00
CA ARG A 62 -20.91 -16.41 -10.40
C ARG A 62 -20.38 -17.36 -11.45
N PHE A 63 -19.33 -18.11 -11.14
CA PHE A 63 -18.78 -19.14 -12.02
C PHE A 63 -18.68 -20.47 -11.28
N GLY A 64 -19.23 -21.52 -11.89
CA GLY A 64 -19.31 -22.85 -11.28
C GLY A 64 -20.35 -22.92 -10.17
N GLU A 65 -20.56 -24.14 -9.66
CA GLU A 65 -21.44 -24.40 -8.52
C GLU A 65 -20.61 -24.95 -7.37
N PRO A 66 -20.79 -24.46 -6.13
CA PRO A 66 -20.06 -24.96 -4.98
C PRO A 66 -20.47 -26.40 -4.70
N VAL A 67 -19.49 -27.31 -4.68
CA VAL A 67 -19.72 -28.71 -4.30
C VAL A 67 -19.61 -28.82 -2.80
N VAL A 68 -20.69 -29.26 -2.15
CA VAL A 68 -20.70 -29.60 -0.73
C VAL A 68 -20.69 -31.11 -0.61
N PRO A 69 -19.58 -31.73 -0.18
CA PRO A 69 -19.53 -33.18 0.04
C PRO A 69 -20.48 -33.62 1.17
N ASP A 70 -20.83 -34.90 1.17
CA ASP A 70 -21.71 -35.53 2.19
C ASP A 70 -20.96 -35.93 3.47
N PHE A 71 -19.73 -35.45 3.64
CA PHE A 71 -18.88 -35.67 4.80
C PHE A 71 -18.46 -34.35 5.47
N PRO A 72 -18.12 -34.37 6.78
CA PRO A 72 -17.59 -33.20 7.47
C PRO A 72 -16.29 -32.73 6.80
N ILE A 73 -16.24 -31.47 6.35
CA ILE A 73 -15.06 -30.87 5.74
C ILE A 73 -14.15 -30.36 6.86
N PRO A 74 -12.94 -30.92 7.06
CA PRO A 74 -11.97 -30.39 8.02
C PRO A 74 -11.49 -29.00 7.60
N TYR A 75 -11.02 -28.23 8.56
CA TYR A 75 -10.41 -26.93 8.27
C TYR A 75 -9.10 -27.13 7.49
N HIS A 76 -8.72 -26.17 6.66
CA HIS A 76 -7.58 -26.35 5.75
C HIS A 76 -6.26 -26.65 6.47
N THR A 77 -6.06 -26.16 7.70
CA THR A 77 -4.86 -26.47 8.50
C THR A 77 -4.85 -27.93 8.96
N GLU A 78 -6.00 -28.48 9.39
CA GLU A 78 -6.12 -29.90 9.77
C GLU A 78 -5.82 -30.82 8.58
N ILE A 79 -6.22 -30.40 7.36
CA ILE A 79 -5.86 -31.11 6.13
C ILE A 79 -4.33 -31.08 5.95
N MET A 80 -3.71 -29.91 6.04
CA MET A 80 -2.25 -29.78 5.87
C MET A 80 -1.46 -30.54 6.94
N GLU A 81 -1.93 -30.55 8.18
CA GLU A 81 -1.36 -31.31 9.30
C GLU A 81 -1.38 -32.81 9.03
N SER A 82 -2.48 -33.32 8.44
CA SER A 82 -2.58 -34.75 8.07
C SER A 82 -1.53 -35.23 7.04
N PHE A 83 -0.84 -34.29 6.37
CA PHE A 83 0.25 -34.55 5.43
C PHE A 83 1.63 -34.14 5.97
N ASP A 84 1.76 -33.86 7.27
CA ASP A 84 2.97 -33.29 7.88
C ASP A 84 3.42 -32.00 7.17
N GLY A 85 2.45 -31.22 6.67
CA GLY A 85 2.65 -30.15 5.71
C GLY A 85 2.60 -28.74 6.29
N ILE A 86 2.29 -28.60 7.58
CA ILE A 86 2.25 -27.33 8.29
C ILE A 86 2.79 -27.51 9.72
N ASP A 87 3.51 -26.50 10.23
CA ASP A 87 3.93 -26.44 11.64
C ASP A 87 3.61 -25.05 12.21
N MET A 88 2.47 -24.95 12.89
CA MET A 88 2.00 -23.72 13.52
C MET A 88 2.64 -23.50 14.89
N ASP A 89 2.98 -24.57 15.62
CA ASP A 89 3.60 -24.48 16.94
C ASP A 89 5.01 -23.90 16.84
N ALA A 90 5.82 -24.34 15.88
CA ALA A 90 7.14 -23.76 15.62
C ALA A 90 7.03 -22.30 15.19
N ALA A 91 6.05 -21.97 14.35
CA ALA A 91 5.84 -20.59 13.93
C ALA A 91 5.44 -19.69 15.12
N GLY A 92 4.56 -20.17 16.00
CA GLY A 92 4.20 -19.51 17.24
C GLY A 92 5.41 -19.25 18.15
N ARG A 93 6.33 -20.21 18.26
CA ARG A 93 7.59 -20.03 19.03
C ARG A 93 8.53 -19.00 18.40
N VAL A 94 8.52 -18.84 17.08
CA VAL A 94 9.48 -17.99 16.34
C VAL A 94 8.96 -16.58 16.12
N ALA A 95 7.71 -16.43 15.71
CA ALA A 95 7.13 -15.16 15.27
C ALA A 95 5.78 -14.81 15.93
N GLY A 96 5.22 -15.73 16.72
CA GLY A 96 3.93 -15.54 17.40
C GLY A 96 2.73 -15.91 16.53
N ASN A 97 1.55 -15.39 16.90
CA ASN A 97 0.30 -15.68 16.21
C ASN A 97 0.27 -15.09 14.80
N GLY A 98 -0.36 -15.79 13.86
CA GLY A 98 -0.51 -15.34 12.47
C GLY A 98 0.57 -15.87 11.50
N PHE A 99 1.56 -16.61 12.00
CA PHE A 99 2.62 -17.21 11.20
C PHE A 99 2.49 -18.74 11.13
N TYR A 100 3.08 -19.35 10.10
CA TYR A 100 3.11 -20.80 9.90
C TYR A 100 4.35 -21.22 9.11
N TYR A 101 4.83 -22.43 9.34
CA TYR A 101 5.74 -23.10 8.40
C TYR A 101 4.92 -23.96 7.45
N LEU A 102 5.20 -23.90 6.15
CA LEU A 102 4.75 -24.92 5.20
C LEU A 102 5.89 -25.92 4.97
N LEU A 103 5.55 -27.20 4.90
CA LEU A 103 6.50 -28.31 4.84
C LEU A 103 6.21 -29.25 3.68
N GLY A 104 7.24 -29.97 3.25
CA GLY A 104 7.15 -31.08 2.29
C GLY A 104 6.38 -30.73 1.01
N ASN A 105 5.40 -31.57 0.68
CA ASN A 105 4.60 -31.40 -0.54
C ASN A 105 3.63 -30.22 -0.47
N ILE A 106 3.20 -29.78 0.73
CA ILE A 106 2.37 -28.58 0.86
C ILE A 106 3.17 -27.33 0.51
N ALA A 107 4.42 -27.23 0.98
CA ALA A 107 5.32 -26.14 0.56
C ALA A 107 5.56 -26.14 -0.96
N ARG A 108 5.73 -27.32 -1.57
CA ARG A 108 5.89 -27.43 -3.04
C ARG A 108 4.63 -27.02 -3.79
N LEU A 109 3.44 -27.33 -3.24
CA LEU A 109 2.17 -26.92 -3.83
C LEU A 109 2.00 -25.40 -3.77
N HIS A 110 2.38 -24.76 -2.67
CA HIS A 110 2.40 -23.30 -2.55
C HIS A 110 3.20 -22.67 -3.69
N GLU A 111 4.45 -23.11 -3.90
CA GLU A 111 5.30 -22.63 -4.99
C GLU A 111 4.71 -22.91 -6.38
N ALA A 112 4.09 -24.08 -6.58
CA ALA A 112 3.46 -24.43 -7.84
C ALA A 112 2.29 -23.49 -8.19
N VAL A 113 1.48 -23.10 -7.19
CA VAL A 113 0.38 -22.14 -7.36
C VAL A 113 0.93 -20.76 -7.74
N LEU A 114 2.01 -20.31 -7.09
CA LEU A 114 2.67 -19.05 -7.42
C LEU A 114 3.21 -19.04 -8.85
N ALA A 115 3.89 -20.11 -9.26
CA ALA A 115 4.41 -20.27 -10.61
C ALA A 115 3.28 -20.26 -11.65
N TYR A 116 2.18 -20.97 -11.38
CA TYR A 116 1.00 -20.97 -12.25
C TYR A 116 0.40 -19.56 -12.37
N ALA A 117 0.18 -18.86 -11.26
CA ALA A 117 -0.40 -17.51 -11.28
C ALA A 117 0.49 -16.52 -12.05
N ARG A 118 1.81 -16.60 -11.85
CA ARG A 118 2.79 -15.80 -12.61
C ARG A 118 2.66 -16.07 -14.10
N ASP A 119 2.75 -17.32 -14.51
CA ASP A 119 2.77 -17.68 -15.94
C ASP A 119 1.42 -17.39 -16.59
N PHE A 120 0.32 -17.61 -15.87
CA PHE A 120 -1.02 -17.20 -16.31
C PHE A 120 -1.10 -15.71 -16.63
N MET A 121 -0.51 -14.84 -15.79
CA MET A 121 -0.52 -13.39 -16.03
C MET A 121 0.45 -12.99 -17.15
N ILE A 122 1.61 -13.63 -17.26
CA ILE A 122 2.54 -13.42 -18.38
C ILE A 122 1.86 -13.76 -19.71
N ASP A 123 1.14 -14.88 -19.78
CA ASP A 123 0.38 -15.30 -20.96
C ASP A 123 -0.78 -14.33 -21.30
N LYS A 124 -1.20 -13.50 -20.34
CA LYS A 124 -2.15 -12.38 -20.54
C LYS A 124 -1.48 -11.07 -20.98
N GLY A 125 -0.16 -11.08 -21.20
CA GLY A 125 0.60 -9.91 -21.64
C GLY A 125 1.06 -8.99 -20.52
N PHE A 126 1.09 -9.45 -19.27
CA PHE A 126 1.65 -8.67 -18.16
C PHE A 126 3.15 -8.91 -18.05
N THR A 127 3.91 -7.84 -17.81
CA THR A 127 5.34 -7.94 -17.52
C THR A 127 5.52 -8.38 -16.07
N TYR A 128 6.19 -9.52 -15.87
CA TYR A 128 6.52 -9.98 -14.52
C TYR A 128 7.66 -9.16 -13.91
N VAL A 129 7.43 -8.64 -12.71
CA VAL A 129 8.36 -7.79 -11.97
C VAL A 129 8.46 -8.32 -10.55
N ILE A 130 9.68 -8.40 -10.00
CA ILE A 130 9.91 -8.57 -8.57
C ILE A 130 10.36 -7.21 -8.03
N PRO A 131 9.49 -6.48 -7.31
CA PRO A 131 9.84 -5.18 -6.78
C PRO A 131 10.62 -5.30 -5.46
N PRO A 132 11.16 -4.19 -4.93
CA PRO A 132 11.63 -4.14 -3.55
C PRO A 132 10.50 -4.54 -2.57
N PHE A 133 10.86 -5.27 -1.50
CA PHE A 133 9.92 -5.63 -0.42
C PHE A 133 9.96 -4.67 0.78
N MET A 134 10.73 -3.59 0.62
CA MET A 134 10.77 -2.46 1.53
C MET A 134 10.63 -1.17 0.71
N MET A 135 10.07 -0.13 1.33
CA MET A 135 9.92 1.17 0.69
C MET A 135 10.05 2.32 1.69
N HIS A 136 10.44 3.49 1.18
CA HIS A 136 10.41 4.74 1.92
C HIS A 136 8.96 5.16 2.23
N GLY A 137 8.76 5.87 3.34
CA GLY A 137 7.42 6.28 3.76
C GLY A 137 6.70 7.19 2.75
N ASN A 138 7.47 7.99 2.00
CA ASN A 138 6.92 8.88 0.97
C ASN A 138 6.24 8.14 -0.20
N VAL A 139 6.53 6.85 -0.42
CA VAL A 139 5.95 6.07 -1.54
C VAL A 139 4.44 5.90 -1.43
N VAL A 140 3.91 5.89 -0.20
CA VAL A 140 2.47 5.75 0.07
C VAL A 140 1.85 7.02 0.64
N GLN A 141 2.58 8.13 0.59
CA GLN A 141 2.07 9.42 1.02
C GLN A 141 0.88 9.83 0.14
N GLY A 142 -0.27 10.09 0.78
CA GLY A 142 -1.53 10.40 0.09
C GLY A 142 -2.29 9.19 -0.46
N VAL A 143 -1.72 7.97 -0.36
CA VAL A 143 -2.45 6.71 -0.55
C VAL A 143 -3.05 6.25 0.78
N MET A 144 -2.30 6.43 1.85
CA MET A 144 -2.73 6.17 3.23
C MET A 144 -2.25 7.27 4.16
N SER A 145 -3.00 7.48 5.24
CA SER A 145 -2.64 8.41 6.30
C SER A 145 -1.50 7.86 7.16
N PHE A 146 -0.73 8.74 7.81
CA PHE A 146 0.31 8.32 8.76
C PHE A 146 -0.20 7.38 9.88
N PRO A 147 -1.38 7.63 10.49
CA PRO A 147 -1.96 6.68 11.44
C PRO A 147 -2.24 5.30 10.85
N GLU A 148 -2.72 5.23 9.60
CA GLU A 148 -2.95 3.95 8.91
C GLU A 148 -1.64 3.24 8.59
N MET A 149 -0.61 3.97 8.14
CA MET A 149 0.73 3.41 7.96
C MET A 149 1.25 2.78 9.25
N ASP A 150 1.22 3.51 10.36
CA ASP A 150 1.75 3.02 11.64
C ASP A 150 0.94 1.84 12.19
N ALA A 151 -0.37 1.83 11.96
CA ALA A 151 -1.26 0.74 12.39
C ALA A 151 -1.11 -0.52 11.54
N MET A 152 -0.91 -0.39 10.23
CA MET A 152 -0.96 -1.52 9.29
C MET A 152 0.41 -2.06 8.88
N MET A 153 1.46 -1.23 8.89
CA MET A 153 2.77 -1.57 8.33
C MET A 153 3.83 -1.82 9.38
N TYR A 154 4.75 -2.75 9.09
CA TYR A 154 5.97 -2.94 9.88
C TYR A 154 7.05 -1.95 9.44
N LYS A 155 7.54 -1.14 10.39
CA LYS A 155 8.62 -0.16 10.20
C LYS A 155 9.97 -0.74 10.62
N ILE A 156 11.02 -0.45 9.87
CA ILE A 156 12.40 -0.76 10.24
C ILE A 156 12.89 0.31 11.23
N GLU A 157 13.34 -0.12 12.40
CA GLU A 157 13.81 0.80 13.44
C GLU A 157 15.10 1.50 13.00
N GLY A 158 15.14 2.83 13.12
CA GLY A 158 16.30 3.65 12.76
C GLY A 158 16.42 3.95 11.26
N GLU A 159 15.48 3.50 10.43
CA GLU A 159 15.48 3.73 8.98
C GLU A 159 14.14 4.31 8.50
N ASP A 160 14.16 5.07 7.40
CA ASP A 160 12.94 5.40 6.66
C ASP A 160 12.59 4.25 5.70
N LEU A 161 12.33 3.07 6.26
CA LEU A 161 11.92 1.90 5.50
C LEU A 161 10.78 1.16 6.20
N TYR A 162 9.84 0.70 5.39
CA TYR A 162 8.69 -0.09 5.81
C TYR A 162 8.60 -1.36 4.96
N LEU A 163 8.25 -2.50 5.58
CA LEU A 163 7.90 -3.71 4.84
C LEU A 163 6.57 -3.51 4.11
N ILE A 164 6.48 -4.00 2.88
CA ILE A 164 5.29 -3.80 2.05
C ILE A 164 4.09 -4.67 2.50
N GLY A 165 2.89 -4.08 2.50
CA GLY A 165 1.63 -4.81 2.71
C GLY A 165 1.03 -5.41 1.42
N THR A 166 1.59 -5.03 0.27
CA THR A 166 1.26 -5.48 -1.10
C THR A 166 2.38 -5.03 -2.05
N SER A 167 2.65 -5.77 -3.12
CA SER A 167 3.59 -5.33 -4.18
C SER A 167 3.09 -4.13 -4.96
N GLU A 168 1.80 -3.81 -4.89
CA GLU A 168 1.20 -2.64 -5.54
C GLU A 168 1.97 -1.35 -5.21
N HIS A 169 2.27 -1.10 -3.93
CA HIS A 169 2.93 0.14 -3.50
C HIS A 169 4.30 0.32 -4.17
N THR A 170 5.14 -0.73 -4.21
CA THR A 170 6.47 -0.64 -4.80
C THR A 170 6.46 -0.76 -6.32
N MET A 171 5.45 -1.41 -6.91
CA MET A 171 5.24 -1.40 -8.36
C MET A 171 4.80 -0.03 -8.88
N ILE A 172 3.87 0.63 -8.20
CA ILE A 172 3.41 1.98 -8.56
C ILE A 172 4.50 3.01 -8.23
N GLY A 173 5.14 2.88 -7.06
CA GLY A 173 6.21 3.77 -6.61
C GLY A 173 7.39 3.89 -7.58
N ARG A 174 7.60 2.88 -8.45
CA ARG A 174 8.57 2.91 -9.56
C ARG A 174 8.40 4.11 -10.49
N PHE A 175 7.21 4.71 -10.54
CA PHE A 175 6.87 5.80 -11.45
C PHE A 175 6.85 7.19 -10.79
N ILE A 176 7.19 7.30 -9.51
CA ILE A 176 7.28 8.58 -8.80
C ILE A 176 8.29 9.50 -9.51
N ASP A 177 7.90 10.76 -9.72
CA ASP A 177 8.66 11.79 -10.40
C ASP A 177 9.14 11.42 -11.82
N GLN A 178 8.48 10.46 -12.47
CA GLN A 178 8.75 10.07 -13.85
C GLN A 178 7.71 10.65 -14.81
N THR A 179 8.17 11.07 -15.99
CA THR A 179 7.28 11.32 -17.15
C THR A 179 7.29 10.10 -18.06
N LEU A 180 6.12 9.56 -18.38
CA LEU A 180 5.97 8.40 -19.24
C LEU A 180 5.58 8.82 -20.65
N ASP A 181 6.14 8.14 -21.65
CA ASP A 181 5.72 8.28 -23.04
C ASP A 181 4.36 7.61 -23.22
N GLU A 182 3.37 8.37 -23.69
CA GLU A 182 2.00 7.89 -23.94
C GLU A 182 1.99 6.68 -24.87
N ALA A 183 2.93 6.59 -25.82
CA ALA A 183 3.05 5.46 -26.74
C ALA A 183 3.40 4.13 -26.02
N THR A 184 3.87 4.19 -24.78
CA THR A 184 4.18 3.00 -23.97
C THR A 184 3.00 2.52 -23.13
N LEU A 185 1.87 3.24 -23.15
CA LEU A 185 0.68 2.88 -22.39
C LEU A 185 -0.25 1.94 -23.19
N PRO A 186 -0.98 1.02 -22.51
CA PRO A 186 -0.95 0.76 -21.07
C PRO A 186 0.28 -0.05 -20.63
N LEU A 187 0.84 0.29 -19.46
CA LEU A 187 1.83 -0.55 -18.78
C LEU A 187 1.13 -1.57 -17.89
N THR A 188 1.23 -2.85 -18.24
CA THR A 188 0.63 -3.96 -17.50
C THR A 188 1.71 -4.73 -16.75
N LEU A 189 1.67 -4.68 -15.41
CA LEU A 189 2.68 -5.32 -14.54
C LEU A 189 2.04 -6.36 -13.63
N THR A 190 2.74 -7.46 -13.40
CA THR A 190 2.35 -8.50 -12.43
C THR A 190 3.54 -8.86 -11.56
N SER A 191 3.29 -9.27 -10.32
CA SER A 191 4.34 -9.50 -9.34
C SER A 191 3.96 -10.61 -8.37
N TYR A 192 4.99 -11.20 -7.78
CA TYR A 192 4.89 -11.96 -6.54
C TYR A 192 5.72 -11.24 -5.47
N SER A 193 5.15 -11.11 -4.28
CA SER A 193 5.85 -10.63 -3.09
C SER A 193 5.30 -11.26 -1.83
N PRO A 194 6.13 -11.49 -0.79
CA PRO A 194 5.61 -11.61 0.56
C PRO A 194 4.94 -10.28 0.97
N CYS A 195 3.82 -10.38 1.68
CA CYS A 195 3.04 -9.22 2.13
C CYS A 195 2.97 -9.23 3.66
N PHE A 196 3.36 -8.12 4.29
CA PHE A 196 3.47 -7.99 5.73
C PHE A 196 2.42 -7.00 6.25
N ARG A 197 1.55 -7.46 7.15
CA ARG A 197 0.49 -6.65 7.77
C ARG A 197 0.44 -6.95 9.27
N LYS A 198 0.29 -5.91 10.08
CA LYS A 198 0.16 -6.00 11.54
C LYS A 198 -1.19 -6.56 11.98
#